data_AF-A0A944KW93-F1
#
_entry.id   AF-A0A944KW93-F1
#
_cell.length_a   1.000
_cell.length_b   1.000
_cell.length_c   1.000
_cell.angle_alpha   90.00
_cell.angle_beta   90.00
_cell.angle_gamma   90.00
#
_symmetry.space_group_name_H-M   'P 1'
#
loop_
_entity.id
_entity.type
_entity.pdbx_description
1 polymer ?
#
loop_
_entity_poly.entity_id
_entity_poly.type
_entity_poly.pdbx_seq_one_letter_code
_entity_poly.pdbx_strand_id
1 'polypeptide(L)' 'MTTAAPFSRAAAEQRLGPAAVKAIRESVDAAPALRPEQLMQLRAVFESARHPVVSVPAPRAA' A
#
# COMPACT_ATOMS: atom_id res chain seq x y z
N MET A 1 13.17 16.64 8.46
CA MET A 1 12.54 15.35 8.09
C MET A 1 11.09 15.41 8.57
N THR A 2 10.12 15.62 7.68
CA THR A 2 8.71 15.66 8.07
C THR A 2 8.21 14.23 8.17
N THR A 3 8.10 13.70 9.39
CA THR A 3 7.48 12.40 9.64
C THR A 3 6.05 12.44 9.12
N ALA A 4 5.75 11.63 8.08
CA ALA A 4 4.39 11.49 7.60
C ALA A 4 3.50 10.97 8.73
N ALA A 5 2.34 11.60 8.93
CA ALA A 5 1.38 11.17 9.93
C ALA A 5 1.02 9.68 9.73
N PRO A 6 0.85 8.89 10.80
CA PRO A 6 0.48 7.48 10.68
C PRO A 6 -0.85 7.35 9.92
N PHE A 7 -0.94 6.32 9.08
CA PHE A 7 -2.15 6.04 8.32
C PHE A 7 -3.35 5.83 9.26
N SER A 8 -4.47 6.50 8.95
CA SER A 8 -5.76 6.32 9.63
C SER A 8 -6.83 5.96 8.61
N ARG A 9 -7.46 4.79 8.79
CA ARG A 9 -8.57 4.34 7.93
C ARG A 9 -9.72 5.34 7.97
N ALA A 10 -10.11 5.83 9.14
CA ALA A 10 -11.20 6.78 9.27
C ALA A 10 -10.92 8.09 8.51
N ALA A 11 -9.70 8.61 8.60
CA ALA A 11 -9.31 9.81 7.85
C ALA A 11 -9.28 9.55 6.33
N ALA A 12 -8.84 8.37 5.91
CA ALA A 12 -8.85 7.98 4.50
C ALA A 12 -10.29 7.85 3.97
N GLU A 13 -11.19 7.18 4.70
CA GLU A 13 -12.60 7.03 4.32
C GLU A 13 -13.32 8.39 4.25
N GLN A 14 -13.04 9.30 5.20
CA GLN A 14 -13.55 10.68 5.14
C GLN A 14 -13.09 11.43 3.90
N ARG A 15 -11.81 11.29 3.52
CA ARG A 15 -11.24 11.92 2.32
C ARG A 15 -11.79 11.34 1.02
N LEU A 16 -12.07 10.04 0.99
CA LEU A 16 -12.62 9.35 -0.18
C LEU A 16 -14.13 9.61 -0.34
N GLY A 17 -14.84 9.78 0.77
CA GLY A 17 -16.28 9.96 0.79
C GLY A 17 -17.07 8.64 0.67
N PRO A 18 -18.34 8.63 1.10
CA PRO A 18 -19.11 7.41 1.29
C PRO A 18 -19.38 6.64 0.00
N ALA A 19 -19.59 7.34 -1.13
CA ALA A 19 -19.85 6.70 -2.42
C ALA A 19 -18.63 5.91 -2.92
N ALA A 20 -17.43 6.49 -2.83
CA ALA A 20 -16.20 5.82 -3.23
C ALA A 20 -15.90 4.62 -2.33
N VAL A 21 -16.07 4.78 -1.00
CA VAL A 21 -15.89 3.68 -0.04
C VAL A 21 -16.84 2.53 -0.34
N LYS A 22 -18.11 2.83 -0.65
CA LYS A 22 -19.10 1.80 -1.03
C LYS A 22 -18.68 1.06 -2.31
N ALA A 23 -18.32 1.78 -3.37
CA ALA A 23 -17.90 1.17 -4.63
C ALA A 23 -16.65 0.29 -4.48
N ILE A 24 -15.68 0.72 -3.66
CA ILE A 24 -14.48 -0.06 -3.34
C ILE A 24 -14.86 -1.35 -2.61
N ARG A 25 -15.76 -1.27 -1.60
CA ARG A 25 -16.22 -2.46 -0.86
C ARG A 25 -16.92 -3.45 -1.77
N GLU A 26 -17.85 -2.98 -2.61
CA GLU A 26 -18.54 -3.83 -3.59
C GLU A 26 -17.55 -4.51 -4.55
N SER A 27 -16.52 -3.78 -5.01
CA SER A 27 -15.48 -4.35 -5.87
C SER A 27 -14.63 -5.41 -5.17
N VAL A 28 -14.32 -5.20 -3.89
CA VAL A 28 -13.57 -6.17 -3.07
C VAL A 28 -14.40 -7.42 -2.81
N ASP A 29 -15.68 -7.26 -2.49
CA ASP A 29 -16.61 -8.37 -2.22
C ASP A 29 -16.86 -9.22 -3.49
N ALA A 30 -16.86 -8.58 -4.66
CA ALA A 30 -16.98 -9.26 -5.95
C ALA A 30 -15.69 -9.95 -6.42
N ALA A 31 -14.54 -9.65 -5.80
CA ALA A 31 -13.25 -10.18 -6.23
C ALA A 31 -13.09 -11.65 -5.80
N PRO A 32 -12.49 -12.51 -6.65
CA PRO A 32 -12.18 -13.88 -6.26
C PRO A 32 -11.14 -13.90 -5.13
N ALA A 33 -11.23 -14.91 -4.28
CA ALA A 33 -10.27 -15.11 -3.20
C ALA A 33 -8.85 -15.30 -3.76
N LEU A 34 -7.88 -14.67 -3.10
CA LEU A 34 -6.47 -14.83 -3.46
C LEU A 34 -5.98 -16.23 -3.11
N ARG A 35 -5.20 -16.82 -4.01
CA ARG A 35 -4.49 -18.08 -3.74
C ARG A 35 -3.38 -17.83 -2.71
N PRO A 36 -2.97 -18.87 -1.94
CA PRO A 36 -1.88 -18.75 -0.97
C PRO A 36 -0.59 -18.14 -1.54
N GLU A 37 -0.21 -18.50 -2.77
CA GLU A 37 1.00 -18.01 -3.43
C GLU A 37 0.90 -16.50 -3.72
N GLN A 38 -0.28 -16.04 -4.12
CA GLN A 38 -0.55 -14.61 -4.39
C GLN A 38 -0.50 -13.80 -3.09
N LEU A 39 -1.02 -14.36 -1.99
CA LEU A 39 -0.92 -13.74 -0.67
C LEU A 39 0.53 -13.63 -0.20
N MET A 40 1.35 -14.67 -0.41
CA MET A 40 2.78 -14.63 -0.09
C MET A 40 3.50 -13.54 -0.90
N GLN A 41 3.23 -13.46 -2.21
CA GLN A 41 3.85 -12.44 -3.06
C GLN A 41 3.49 -11.02 -2.61
N LEU A 42 2.21 -10.77 -2.30
CA LEU A 42 1.77 -9.47 -1.78
C LEU A 42 2.46 -9.13 -0.45
N ARG A 43 2.58 -10.09 0.47
CA ARG A 43 3.30 -9.88 1.74
C ARG A 43 4.75 -9.47 1.50
N ALA A 44 5.46 -10.16 0.62
CA ALA A 44 6.85 -9.83 0.28
C ALA A 44 7.00 -8.42 -0.31
N VAL A 45 6.07 -8.01 -1.19
CA VAL A 45 6.06 -6.65 -1.77
C VAL A 45 5.82 -5.58 -0.69
N PHE A 46 4.88 -5.79 0.22
CA PHE A 46 4.63 -4.81 1.28
C PHE A 46 5.75 -4.77 2.32
N GLU A 47 6.42 -5.90 2.56
CA GLU A 47 7.58 -5.97 3.44
C GLU A 47 8.79 -5.22 2.86
N SER A 48 9.06 -5.38 1.56
CA SER A 48 10.13 -4.63 0.90
C SER A 48 9.87 -3.12 0.89
N ALA A 49 8.60 -2.68 0.82
CA ALA A 49 8.24 -1.28 0.91
C ALA A 49 8.40 -0.68 2.32
N ARG A 50 8.34 -1.51 3.38
CA ARG A 50 8.57 -1.05 4.77
C ARG A 50 10.04 -0.79 5.09
N HIS A 51 10.94 -1.41 4.35
CA HIS A 51 12.38 -1.20 4.46
C HIS A 51 12.84 -0.47 3.19
N PRO A 52 12.79 0.87 3.14
CA PRO A 52 13.32 1.59 2.00
C PRO A 52 14.79 1.22 1.85
N VAL A 53 15.10 0.41 0.84
CA VAL A 53 16.47 0.14 0.44
C VAL A 53 17.00 1.50 0.01
N VAL A 54 17.84 2.11 0.85
CA VAL A 54 18.50 3.37 0.53
C VAL A 54 19.40 3.05 -0.67
N SER A 55 18.89 3.29 -1.87
CA SER A 55 19.72 3.31 -3.08
C SER A 55 20.60 4.55 -2.96
N VAL A 56 21.76 4.39 -2.35
CA VAL A 56 22.81 5.40 -2.41
C VAL A 56 23.26 5.45 -3.88
N PRO A 57 23.16 6.60 -4.56
CA PRO A 57 23.68 6.72 -5.92
C PRO A 57 25.19 6.44 -5.88
N ALA A 58 25.65 5.52 -6.72
CA ALA A 58 27.07 5.28 -6.90
C ALA A 58 27.76 6.61 -7.29
N PRO A 59 28.90 6.97 -6.68
CA PRO A 59 29.62 8.18 -7.07
C PRO A 59 29.98 8.06 -8.55
N ARG A 60 29.58 9.07 -9.34
CA ARG A 60 29.92 9.16 -10.75
C ARG A 60 31.43 9.32 -10.83
N ALA A 61 32.12 8.33 -11.41
CA ALA A 61 33.55 8.40 -11.66
C ALA A 61 33.83 9.62 -12.56
N ALA A 62 34.78 10.46 -12.12
CA ALA A 62 35.30 11.63 -12.83
C ALA A 62 36.41 11.22 -13.80
#